data_AF-A0A9Q0Z8D0-F1
#
_entry.id   AF-A0A9Q0Z8D0-F1
#
_cell.length_a   1.000
_cell.length_b   1.000
_cell.length_c   1.000
_cell.angle_alpha   90.00
_cell.angle_beta   90.00
_cell.angle_gamma   90.00
#
_symmetry.space_group_name_H-M   'P 1'
#
loop_
_entity.id
_entity.type
_entity.pdbx_description
1 polymer ?
#
loop_
_entity_poly.entity_id
_entity_poly.type
_entity_poly.pdbx_seq_one_letter_code
_entity_poly.pdbx_strand_id
1 'polypeptide(L)'
;QQQSDETPMVWEMLLYLYILYSPDWHYRSTMPIFLFLYGAAFAAVHSVVRFGVGFRVHYVILCLLCVPRMYKYYIYTQDASARRLAKMYVATLLTGTFCWLFDRVFCNEISSWPVNPQGHALWHVFMGFNSYLANTFLMFCRAQQRGWSPRVVHFMGALPFVKIEKPKAQ
;
A
#
# COMPACT_ATOMS: atom_id res chain seq x y z
N GLN A 1 1.25 8.63 20.28
CA GLN A 1 0.73 9.23 19.04
C GLN A 1 1.45 8.67 17.82
N GLN A 2 2.78 8.75 17.72
CA GLN A 2 3.57 8.20 16.60
C GLN A 2 3.38 6.69 16.35
N GLN A 3 3.31 5.88 17.42
CA GLN A 3 3.11 4.43 17.28
C GLN A 3 1.79 4.05 16.59
N SER A 4 0.72 4.82 16.80
CA SER A 4 -0.60 4.57 16.20
C SER A 4 -0.64 4.85 14.70
N ASP A 5 0.37 5.53 14.16
CA ASP A 5 0.55 5.78 12.73
C ASP A 5 1.52 4.75 12.12
N GLU A 6 2.70 4.60 12.74
CA GLU A 6 3.78 3.76 12.20
C GLU A 6 3.50 2.25 12.27
N THR A 7 2.81 1.78 13.32
CA THR A 7 2.55 0.34 13.49
C THR A 7 1.57 -0.19 12.44
N PRO A 8 0.41 0.45 12.17
CA PRO A 8 -0.48 0.05 11.08
C PRO A 8 0.18 -0.01 9.71
N MET A 9 1.12 0.91 9.41
CA MET A 9 1.87 0.90 8.15
C MET A 9 2.68 -0.40 7.96
N VAL A 10 3.32 -0.89 9.03
CA VAL A 10 4.02 -2.18 8.99
C VAL A 10 3.04 -3.33 8.76
N TRP A 11 1.90 -3.34 9.46
CA TRP A 11 0.86 -4.36 9.25
C TRP A 11 0.35 -4.39 7.82
N GLU A 12 0.14 -3.23 7.21
CA GLU A 12 -0.26 -3.13 5.79
C GLU A 12 0.80 -3.76 4.88
N MET A 13 2.08 -3.44 5.07
CA MET A 13 3.15 -4.04 4.26
C MET A 13 3.26 -5.56 4.46
N LEU A 14 3.04 -6.08 5.67
CA LEU A 14 3.02 -7.53 5.92
C LEU A 14 1.85 -8.22 5.21
N LEU A 15 0.68 -7.57 5.16
CA LEU A 15 -0.45 -8.05 4.36
C LEU A 15 -0.13 -8.03 2.87
N TYR A 16 0.58 -7.01 2.38
CA TYR A 16 1.02 -6.94 0.98
C TYR A 16 1.99 -8.07 0.67
N LEU A 17 2.99 -8.32 1.52
CA LEU A 17 3.90 -9.45 1.38
C LEU A 17 3.16 -10.78 1.37
N TYR A 18 2.16 -10.96 2.24
CA TYR A 18 1.31 -12.14 2.22
C TYR A 18 0.61 -12.31 0.88
N ILE A 19 -0.08 -11.28 0.37
CA ILE A 19 -0.79 -11.35 -0.91
C ILE A 19 0.17 -11.62 -2.07
N LEU A 20 1.33 -10.96 -2.08
CA LEU A 20 2.28 -10.98 -3.19
C LEU A 20 3.11 -12.27 -3.26
N TYR A 21 3.41 -12.90 -2.12
CA TYR A 21 4.33 -14.04 -2.05
C TYR A 21 3.66 -15.36 -1.65
N SER A 22 2.46 -15.34 -1.06
CA SER A 22 1.81 -16.58 -0.60
C SER A 22 1.62 -17.68 -1.64
N PRO A 23 1.45 -17.41 -2.95
CA PRO A 23 1.39 -18.49 -3.95
C PRO A 23 2.64 -19.37 -3.99
N ASP A 24 3.81 -18.80 -3.68
CA ASP A 24 5.12 -19.45 -3.82
C ASP A 24 5.70 -19.93 -2.48
N TRP A 25 4.99 -19.75 -1.37
CA TRP A 25 5.45 -20.24 -0.09
C TRP A 25 5.38 -21.76 -0.04
N HIS A 26 6.51 -22.36 0.33
CA HIS A 26 6.60 -23.78 0.65
C HIS A 26 5.70 -24.12 1.86
N TYR A 27 5.82 -23.35 2.95
CA TYR A 27 5.02 -23.52 4.17
C TYR A 27 3.78 -22.62 4.19
N ARG A 28 2.74 -22.98 3.44
CA ARG A 28 1.55 -22.14 3.23
C ARG A 28 0.78 -21.76 4.52
N SER A 29 0.76 -22.65 5.51
CA SER A 29 0.04 -22.41 6.78
C SER A 29 0.90 -21.73 7.85
N THR A 30 2.23 -21.90 7.80
CA THR A 30 3.15 -21.37 8.82
C THR A 30 3.56 -19.93 8.52
N MET A 31 3.76 -19.57 7.26
CA MET A 31 4.19 -18.23 6.87
C MET A 31 3.24 -17.10 7.32
N PRO A 32 1.91 -17.23 7.29
CA PRO A 32 1.01 -16.22 7.86
C PRO A 32 1.21 -16.01 9.36
N ILE A 33 1.43 -17.09 10.11
CA ILE A 33 1.71 -17.05 11.54
C ILE A 33 3.04 -16.33 11.79
N PHE A 34 4.07 -16.63 11.00
CA PHE A 34 5.34 -15.93 11.06
C PHE A 34 5.19 -14.43 10.84
N LEU A 35 4.46 -14.00 9.80
CA LEU A 35 4.22 -12.57 9.54
C LEU A 35 3.45 -11.90 10.69
N PHE A 36 2.45 -12.59 11.26
CA PHE A 36 1.72 -12.09 12.41
C PHE A 36 2.62 -11.90 13.63
N LEU A 37 3.42 -12.92 13.98
CA LEU A 37 4.37 -12.84 15.09
C LEU A 37 5.42 -11.76 14.86
N TYR A 38 5.89 -11.59 13.62
CA TYR A 38 6.79 -10.51 13.24
C TYR A 38 6.17 -9.13 13.49
N GLY A 39 4.93 -8.89 13.05
CA GLY A 39 4.22 -7.64 13.28
C GLY A 39 3.97 -7.36 14.77
N ALA A 40 3.60 -8.39 15.53
CA ALA A 40 3.39 -8.29 16.98
C ALA A 40 4.69 -7.96 17.74
N ALA A 41 5.78 -8.65 17.39
CA ALA A 41 7.10 -8.40 17.96
C ALA A 41 7.58 -6.98 17.62
N PHE A 42 7.44 -6.56 16.35
CA PHE A 42 7.75 -5.19 15.94
C PHE A 42 6.98 -4.17 16.79
N ALA A 43 5.65 -4.34 16.94
CA ALA A 43 4.82 -3.42 17.70
C ALA A 43 5.25 -3.33 19.18
N ALA A 44 5.56 -4.46 19.81
CA ALA A 44 6.00 -4.52 21.20
C ALA A 44 7.38 -3.87 21.41
N VAL A 45 8.36 -4.14 20.54
CA VAL A 45 9.68 -3.52 20.65
C VAL A 45 9.57 -2.03 20.34
N HIS A 46 8.81 -1.66 19.31
CA HIS A 46 8.64 -0.27 18.90
C HIS A 46 7.95 0.58 19.99
N SER A 47 7.01 0.01 20.76
CA SER A 47 6.37 0.73 21.88
C SER A 47 7.34 1.12 22.98
N VAL A 48 8.40 0.34 23.18
CA VAL A 48 9.41 0.57 24.22
C VAL A 48 10.56 1.44 23.71
N VAL A 49 11.08 1.13 22.51
CA VAL A 49 12.34 1.70 22.01
C VAL A 49 12.14 2.96 21.15
N ARG A 50 10.93 3.23 20.63
CA ARG A 50 10.59 4.42 19.81
C ARG A 50 11.59 4.67 18.67
N PHE A 51 11.68 3.73 17.74
CA PHE A 51 12.62 3.76 16.61
C PHE A 51 12.31 4.87 15.58
N GLY A 52 12.72 6.12 15.80
CA GLY A 52 12.46 7.20 14.84
C GLY A 52 13.03 6.96 13.43
N VAL A 53 14.37 6.91 13.31
CA VAL A 53 15.02 6.65 12.00
C VAL A 53 14.92 5.17 11.60
N GLY A 54 15.02 4.28 12.59
CA GLY A 54 14.95 2.83 12.37
C GLY A 54 13.65 2.40 11.70
N PHE A 55 12.50 2.95 12.13
CA PHE A 55 11.21 2.70 11.49
C PHE A 55 11.22 3.11 10.01
N ARG A 56 11.70 4.32 9.69
CA ARG A 56 11.69 4.81 8.30
C ARG A 56 12.50 3.91 7.36
N VAL A 57 13.69 3.51 7.80
CA VAL A 57 14.56 2.60 7.02
C VAL A 57 13.88 1.24 6.86
N HIS A 58 13.37 0.68 7.95
CA HIS A 58 12.67 -0.61 7.95
C HIS A 58 11.44 -0.60 7.04
N TYR A 59 10.61 0.44 7.11
CA TYR A 59 9.44 0.61 6.28
C TYR A 59 9.79 0.69 4.79
N VAL A 60 10.81 1.49 4.43
CA VAL A 60 11.30 1.57 3.05
C VAL A 60 11.76 0.20 2.53
N ILE A 61 12.46 -0.59 3.35
CA ILE A 61 12.86 -1.95 2.97
C ILE A 61 11.64 -2.81 2.69
N LEU A 62 10.61 -2.79 3.54
CA LEU A 62 9.38 -3.55 3.33
C LEU A 62 8.65 -3.14 2.04
N CYS A 63 8.57 -1.84 1.74
CA CYS A 63 8.00 -1.35 0.49
C CYS A 63 8.79 -1.87 -0.72
N LEU A 64 10.13 -1.79 -0.69
CA LEU A 64 11.00 -2.25 -1.77
C LEU A 64 10.86 -3.76 -2.01
N LEU A 65 10.68 -4.56 -0.96
CA LEU A 65 10.41 -5.99 -1.09
C LEU A 65 9.10 -6.27 -1.85
N CYS A 66 8.09 -5.39 -1.76
CA CYS A 66 6.83 -5.57 -2.48
C CYS A 66 6.94 -5.25 -3.98
N VAL A 67 7.84 -4.32 -4.37
CA VAL A 67 7.90 -3.76 -5.74
C VAL A 67 8.09 -4.83 -6.83
N PRO A 68 9.08 -5.76 -6.75
CA PRO A 68 9.30 -6.72 -7.83
C PRO A 68 8.08 -7.61 -8.11
N ARG A 69 7.39 -8.05 -7.04
CA ARG A 69 6.21 -8.90 -7.17
C ARG A 69 5.00 -8.12 -7.65
N MET A 70 4.81 -6.90 -7.15
CA MET A 70 3.74 -6.03 -7.63
C MET A 70 3.92 -5.71 -9.12
N TYR A 71 5.16 -5.43 -9.55
CA TYR A 71 5.50 -5.22 -10.95
C TYR A 71 5.25 -6.47 -11.80
N LYS A 72 5.64 -7.65 -11.32
CA LYS A 72 5.31 -8.93 -11.97
C LYS A 72 3.79 -9.04 -12.21
N TYR A 73 2.96 -8.83 -11.20
CA TYR A 73 1.50 -8.92 -11.40
C TYR A 73 0.96 -7.83 -12.34
N TYR A 74 1.54 -6.63 -12.33
CA TYR A 74 1.19 -5.57 -13.26
C TYR A 74 1.44 -5.94 -14.73
N ILE A 75 2.58 -6.57 -15.05
CA ILE A 75 2.90 -6.93 -16.44
C ILE A 75 2.11 -8.14 -16.95
N TYR A 76 1.75 -9.07 -16.06
CA TYR A 76 1.00 -10.27 -16.44
C TYR A 76 -0.52 -10.06 -16.45
N THR A 77 -1.04 -9.01 -15.82
CA THR A 77 -2.48 -8.72 -15.90
C THR A 77 -2.87 -8.18 -17.28
N GLN A 78 -3.91 -8.78 -17.87
CA GLN A 78 -4.50 -8.33 -19.13
C GLN A 78 -5.66 -7.35 -18.92
N ASP A 79 -6.16 -7.21 -17.68
CA ASP A 79 -7.27 -6.33 -17.37
C ASP A 79 -6.82 -4.85 -17.39
N ALA A 80 -7.34 -4.09 -18.34
CA ALA A 80 -6.97 -2.69 -18.55
C ALA A 80 -7.32 -1.81 -17.33
N SER A 81 -8.43 -2.10 -16.64
CA SER A 81 -8.85 -1.36 -15.45
C SER A 81 -7.91 -1.63 -14.28
N ALA A 82 -7.50 -2.88 -14.06
CA ALA A 82 -6.50 -3.24 -13.06
C ALA A 82 -5.13 -2.60 -13.34
N ARG A 83 -4.70 -2.57 -14.62
CA ARG A 83 -3.49 -1.83 -15.02
C ARG A 83 -3.61 -0.33 -14.77
N ARG A 84 -4.80 0.24 -14.98
CA ARG A 84 -5.07 1.64 -14.66
C ARG A 84 -4.93 1.92 -13.16
N LEU A 85 -5.40 1.01 -12.29
CA LEU A 85 -5.18 1.14 -10.83
C LEU A 85 -3.70 1.25 -10.49
N ALA A 86 -2.87 0.36 -11.04
CA ALA A 86 -1.42 0.39 -10.78
C ALA A 86 -0.76 1.69 -11.27
N LYS A 87 -1.17 2.22 -12.44
CA LYS A 87 -0.68 3.51 -12.94
C LYS A 87 -1.12 4.68 -12.05
N MET A 88 -2.38 4.68 -11.62
CA MET A 88 -2.91 5.70 -10.71
C MET A 88 -2.24 5.63 -9.33
N TYR A 89 -1.90 4.43 -8.86
CA TYR A 89 -1.08 4.24 -7.66
C TYR A 89 0.27 4.94 -7.81
N VAL A 90 1.01 4.71 -8.91
CA VAL A 90 2.29 5.41 -9.14
C VAL A 90 2.10 6.93 -9.24
N ALA A 91 1.08 7.39 -9.97
CA ALA A 91 0.79 8.81 -10.12
C ALA A 91 0.49 9.51 -8.78
N THR A 92 -0.35 8.89 -7.93
CA THR A 92 -0.68 9.42 -6.59
C THR A 92 0.53 9.41 -5.67
N LEU A 93 1.37 8.36 -5.73
CA LEU A 93 2.63 8.31 -4.95
C LEU A 93 3.58 9.44 -5.32
N LEU A 94 3.81 9.65 -6.63
CA LEU A 94 4.69 10.71 -7.11
C LEU A 94 4.15 12.10 -6.77
N THR A 95 2.85 12.33 -6.98
CA THR A 95 2.20 13.61 -6.70
C THR A 95 2.22 13.92 -5.21
N GLY A 96 1.85 12.96 -4.37
CA GLY A 96 1.97 13.09 -2.92
C GLY A 96 3.39 13.45 -2.52
N THR A 97 4.38 12.65 -2.97
CA THR A 97 5.80 12.85 -2.65
C THR A 97 6.27 14.26 -3.03
N PHE A 98 5.84 14.74 -4.20
CA PHE A 98 6.12 16.10 -4.63
C PHE A 98 5.51 17.14 -3.67
N CYS A 99 4.23 17.01 -3.28
CA CYS A 99 3.60 17.90 -2.30
C CYS A 99 4.35 17.93 -0.96
N TRP A 100 4.74 16.76 -0.45
CA TRP A 100 5.50 16.66 0.80
C TRP A 100 6.89 17.30 0.71
N LEU A 101 7.63 17.04 -0.38
CA LEU A 101 8.95 17.61 -0.59
C LEU A 101 8.90 19.13 -0.78
N PHE A 102 7.93 19.62 -1.55
CA PHE A 102 7.73 21.04 -1.78
C PHE A 102 7.46 21.78 -0.46
N ASP A 103 6.53 21.27 0.35
CA ASP A 103 6.20 21.83 1.67
C ASP A 103 7.41 21.85 2.60
N ARG A 104 8.21 20.78 2.59
CA ARG A 104 9.38 20.65 3.46
C ARG A 104 10.55 21.54 3.04
N VAL A 105 10.82 21.64 1.73
CA VAL A 105 11.97 22.39 1.20
C VAL A 105 11.70 23.89 1.21
N PHE A 106 10.49 24.32 0.88
CA PHE A 106 10.11 25.73 0.75
C PHE A 106 9.27 26.24 1.92
N CYS A 107 9.37 25.59 3.10
CA CYS A 107 8.53 25.90 4.26
C CYS A 107 8.61 27.38 4.66
N ASN A 108 9.81 27.96 4.65
CA ASN A 108 10.02 29.36 5.04
C ASN A 108 9.32 30.32 4.07
N GLU A 109 9.44 30.07 2.77
CA GLU A 109 8.84 30.85 1.70
C GLU A 109 7.31 30.71 1.71
N ILE A 110 6.81 29.48 1.76
CA ILE A 110 5.38 29.17 1.76
C ILE A 110 4.69 29.75 3.01
N SER A 111 5.35 29.73 4.17
CA SER A 111 4.80 30.29 5.41
C SER A 111 4.51 31.79 5.33
N SER A 112 5.20 32.50 4.43
CA SER A 112 5.01 33.94 4.19
C SER A 112 3.92 34.26 3.17
N TRP A 113 3.39 33.26 2.47
CA TRP A 113 2.39 33.47 1.42
C TRP A 113 1.03 33.84 2.02
N PRO A 114 0.20 34.62 1.29
CA PRO A 114 -1.16 34.92 1.72
C PRO A 114 -2.05 33.67 1.91
N VAL A 115 -1.74 32.58 1.21
CA VAL A 115 -2.42 31.29 1.32
C VAL A 115 -1.39 30.17 1.37
N ASN A 116 -1.43 29.36 2.44
CA ASN A 116 -0.59 28.17 2.57
C ASN A 116 -1.30 26.97 1.89
N PRO A 117 -0.70 26.32 0.88
CA PRO A 117 -1.27 25.16 0.19
C PRO A 117 -1.34 23.89 1.04
N GLN A 118 -0.72 23.88 2.23
CA GLN A 118 -0.69 22.76 3.18
C GLN A 118 -0.19 21.47 2.50
N GLY A 119 1.03 21.50 1.94
CA GLY A 119 1.52 20.40 1.12
C GLY A 119 1.64 19.08 1.89
N HIS A 120 1.93 19.11 3.19
CA HIS A 120 1.87 17.93 4.05
C HIS A 120 0.45 17.36 4.20
N ALA A 121 -0.57 18.20 4.27
CA ALA A 121 -1.96 17.73 4.28
C ALA A 121 -2.34 17.10 2.94
N LEU A 122 -1.94 17.72 1.82
CA LEU A 122 -2.12 17.15 0.48
C LEU A 122 -1.40 15.81 0.31
N TRP A 123 -0.21 15.66 0.90
CA TRP A 123 0.49 14.37 0.98
C TRP A 123 -0.40 13.29 1.59
N HIS A 124 -1.03 13.54 2.75
CA HIS A 124 -1.93 12.57 3.36
C HIS A 124 -3.14 12.22 2.49
N VAL A 125 -3.71 13.21 1.77
CA VAL A 125 -4.81 12.97 0.83
C VAL A 125 -4.35 12.03 -0.30
N PHE A 126 -3.23 12.33 -0.93
CA PHE A 126 -2.69 11.50 -2.01
C PHE A 126 -2.26 10.11 -1.52
N MET A 127 -1.68 10.00 -0.33
CA MET A 127 -1.32 8.72 0.27
C MET A 127 -2.56 7.89 0.64
N GLY A 128 -3.66 8.52 1.06
CA GLY A 128 -4.94 7.84 1.27
C GLY A 128 -5.47 7.20 -0.02
N PHE A 129 -5.48 7.95 -1.12
CA PHE A 129 -5.83 7.40 -2.44
C PHE A 129 -4.83 6.34 -2.91
N ASN A 130 -3.54 6.53 -2.64
CA ASN A 130 -2.48 5.60 -2.99
C ASN A 130 -2.71 4.23 -2.32
N SER A 131 -2.89 4.20 -1.00
CA SER A 131 -3.19 2.98 -0.24
C SER A 131 -4.50 2.33 -0.71
N TYR A 132 -5.54 3.12 -1.01
CA TYR A 132 -6.78 2.59 -1.56
C TYR A 132 -6.57 1.86 -2.91
N LEU A 133 -5.83 2.48 -3.83
CA LEU A 133 -5.53 1.92 -5.15
C LEU A 133 -4.64 0.67 -5.04
N ALA A 134 -3.63 0.70 -4.17
CA ALA A 134 -2.76 -0.44 -3.90
C ALA A 134 -3.56 -1.65 -3.39
N ASN A 135 -4.38 -1.45 -2.35
CA ASN A 135 -5.24 -2.49 -1.80
C ASN A 135 -6.22 -3.02 -2.85
N THR A 136 -6.83 -2.15 -3.65
CA THR A 136 -7.77 -2.55 -4.72
C THR A 136 -7.08 -3.41 -5.78
N PHE A 137 -5.88 -3.03 -6.22
CA PHE A 137 -5.08 -3.83 -7.14
C PHE A 137 -4.67 -5.18 -6.53
N LEU A 138 -4.23 -5.19 -5.27
CA LEU A 138 -3.85 -6.42 -4.57
C LEU A 138 -5.02 -7.37 -4.34
N MET A 139 -6.21 -6.85 -4.04
CA MET A 139 -7.45 -7.65 -3.97
C MET A 139 -7.75 -8.32 -5.31
N PHE A 140 -7.60 -7.58 -6.42
CA PHE A 140 -7.74 -8.12 -7.77
C PHE A 140 -6.73 -9.24 -8.03
N CYS A 141 -5.45 -9.01 -7.77
CA CYS A 141 -4.40 -10.03 -7.93
C CYS A 141 -4.68 -11.27 -7.07
N ARG A 142 -5.10 -11.07 -5.81
CA ARG A 142 -5.40 -12.19 -4.91
C ARG A 142 -6.56 -13.04 -5.41
N ALA A 143 -7.62 -12.42 -5.93
CA ALA A 143 -8.73 -13.14 -6.52
C ALA A 143 -8.27 -13.96 -7.75
N GLN A 144 -7.43 -13.39 -8.63
CA GLN A 144 -6.85 -14.13 -9.75
C GLN A 144 -5.98 -15.32 -9.29
N GLN A 145 -5.13 -15.14 -8.29
CA GLN A 145 -4.31 -16.21 -7.71
C GLN A 145 -5.15 -17.39 -7.17
N ARG A 146 -6.39 -17.12 -6.74
CA ARG A 146 -7.34 -18.12 -6.25
C ARG A 146 -8.16 -18.77 -7.39
N GLY A 147 -7.89 -18.43 -8.65
CA GLY A 147 -8.64 -18.93 -9.80
C GLY A 147 -10.05 -18.35 -9.92
N TRP A 148 -10.33 -17.23 -9.26
CA TRP A 148 -11.60 -16.53 -9.40
C TRP A 148 -11.58 -15.59 -10.60
N SER A 149 -12.75 -15.07 -10.98
CA SER A 149 -12.90 -14.10 -12.06
C SER A 149 -13.17 -12.69 -11.50
N PRO A 150 -12.15 -11.97 -11.01
CA PRO A 150 -12.34 -10.60 -10.54
C PRO A 150 -12.52 -9.64 -11.71
N ARG A 151 -13.29 -8.58 -11.48
CA ARG A 151 -13.43 -7.44 -12.38
C ARG A 151 -13.33 -6.14 -11.58
N VAL A 152 -12.64 -5.16 -12.12
CA VAL A 152 -12.62 -3.81 -11.55
C VAL A 152 -13.84 -3.04 -12.07
N VAL A 153 -14.70 -2.61 -11.17
CA VAL A 153 -15.93 -1.87 -11.44
C VAL A 153 -15.91 -0.54 -10.67
N HIS A 154 -16.74 0.43 -11.04
CA HIS A 154 -16.72 1.76 -10.44
C HIS A 154 -18.02 2.06 -9.71
N PHE A 155 -17.94 2.34 -8.42
CA PHE A 155 -19.06 2.85 -7.63
C PHE A 155 -19.31 4.32 -7.99
N MET A 156 -20.57 4.63 -8.30
CA MET A 156 -21.00 5.95 -8.82
C MET A 156 -20.17 6.43 -10.02
N GLY A 157 -19.62 5.52 -10.82
CA GLY A 157 -18.80 5.84 -11.99
C GLY A 157 -17.38 6.34 -11.69
N ALA A 158 -16.99 6.53 -10.42
CA ALA A 158 -15.72 7.14 -10.04
C ALA A 158 -14.82 6.26 -9.17
N LEU A 159 -15.36 5.62 -8.13
CA LEU A 159 -14.55 4.93 -7.12
C LEU A 159 -14.34 3.45 -7.52
N PRO A 160 -13.12 3.00 -7.86
CA PRO A 160 -12.90 1.65 -8.35
C PRO A 160 -12.93 0.63 -7.20
N PHE A 161 -13.64 -0.47 -7.37
CA PHE A 161 -13.64 -1.60 -6.45
C PHE A 161 -13.61 -2.93 -7.21
N VAL A 162 -13.22 -4.01 -6.51
CA VAL A 162 -13.14 -5.34 -7.11
C VAL A 162 -14.43 -6.10 -6.86
N LYS A 163 -15.14 -6.44 -7.94
CA LYS A 163 -16.23 -7.42 -7.91
C LYS A 163 -15.64 -8.80 -8.16
N ILE A 164 -15.92 -9.74 -7.27
CA ILE A 164 -15.43 -11.12 -7.36
C ILE A 164 -16.60 -12.04 -7.68
N GLU A 165 -16.53 -12.71 -8.82
CA GLU A 165 -17.41 -13.84 -9.12
C GLU A 165 -16.70 -15.11 -8.67
N LYS A 166 -17.18 -15.67 -7.55
CA LYS A 166 -16.70 -16.95 -7.04
C LYS A 166 -17.32 -18.08 -7.88
N PRO A 167 -16.55 -19.11 -8.27
CA PRO A 167 -17.15 -20.33 -8.79
C PRO A 167 -18.21 -20.85 -7.81
N LYS A 168 -19.38 -21.26 -8.31
CA LYS A 168 -20.30 -22.08 -7.49
C LYS A 168 -19.50 -23.31 -7.07
N ALA A 169 -19.46 -23.59 -5.77
CA ALA A 169 -18.52 -24.49 -5.13
C ALA A 169 -18.21 -25.78 -5.94
N GLN A 170 -16.93 -26.16 -5.96
CA GLN A 170 -16.53 -27.56 -6.11
C GLN A 170 -16.61 -28.22 -4.74
#